data_AF-A0A536XVZ5-F1
#
_entry.id   AF-A0A536XVZ5-F1
#
_cell.length_a   1.000
_cell.length_b   1.000
_cell.length_c   1.000
_cell.angle_alpha   90.00
_cell.angle_beta   90.00
_cell.angle_gamma   90.00
#
_symmetry.space_group_name_H-M   'P 1'
#
loop_
_entity.id
_entity.type
_entity.pdbx_description
1 polymer ?
#
loop_
_entity_poly.entity_id
_entity_poly.type
_entity_poly.pdbx_seq_one_letter_code
_entity_poly.pdbx_strand_id
1 'polypeptide(L)'
;MRRRNFMFACAASALAATLPATPADASPRFYARARLVDPAGRPLRARALPANRNFIFHYPFAGTPCFLLNLGKPTKPFAQLKTANEETYEWPGGVGAEHSIVAYSAICAHRLTYPTREISFISYRGEKSAGSRFAQVIHCCSEHSQYDPAEGAKVLAGPAPQPLAAILLEHDHENDGLYAVGTLGGELFNEFFRKYEFRLALDYGGHPKTTVEGRSIVSELTEYCKQQVKC
;
A
#
# COMPACT_ATOMS: atom_id res chain seq x y z
N MET A 1 46.63 -15.55 64.97
CA MET A 1 47.44 -15.34 63.76
C MET A 1 46.61 -15.81 62.55
N ARG A 2 45.83 -14.94 61.92
CA ARG A 2 46.11 -14.27 60.62
C ARG A 2 46.51 -15.20 59.46
N ARG A 3 45.71 -15.10 58.37
CA ARG A 3 46.02 -15.30 56.93
C ARG A 3 46.01 -16.77 56.46
N ARG A 4 45.32 -17.17 55.37
CA ARG A 4 44.96 -16.48 54.12
C ARG A 4 43.84 -17.23 53.37
N ASN A 5 42.94 -16.47 52.76
CA ASN A 5 41.99 -16.89 51.72
C ASN A 5 42.70 -17.54 50.53
N PHE A 6 42.07 -18.55 49.93
CA PHE A 6 42.16 -18.80 48.49
C PHE A 6 40.76 -19.09 47.95
N MET A 7 40.24 -18.11 47.20
CA MET A 7 39.03 -18.24 46.41
C MET A 7 39.37 -19.05 45.15
N PHE A 8 38.68 -20.16 44.92
CA PHE A 8 38.56 -20.74 43.59
C PHE A 8 37.18 -20.36 43.04
N ALA A 9 37.14 -19.23 42.36
CA ALA A 9 35.98 -18.82 41.58
C ALA A 9 36.07 -19.53 40.21
N CYS A 10 35.16 -20.48 39.96
CA CYS A 10 34.92 -20.99 38.62
C CYS A 10 34.34 -19.86 37.77
N ALA A 11 35.14 -19.30 36.88
CA ALA A 11 34.67 -18.40 35.83
C ALA A 11 33.93 -19.24 34.77
N ALA A 12 32.61 -19.31 34.87
CA ALA A 12 31.76 -19.77 33.78
C ALA A 12 31.53 -18.58 32.83
N SER A 13 32.33 -18.50 31.76
CA SER A 13 32.13 -17.55 30.67
C SER A 13 30.89 -17.99 29.88
N ALA A 14 29.74 -17.39 30.15
CA ALA A 14 28.57 -17.51 29.28
C ALA A 14 28.83 -16.72 27.99
N LEU A 15 29.24 -17.41 26.92
CA LEU A 15 29.13 -16.89 25.56
C LEU A 15 27.64 -16.77 25.24
N ALA A 16 27.08 -15.57 25.40
CA ALA A 16 25.79 -15.24 24.84
C ALA A 16 25.95 -15.22 23.31
N ALA A 17 25.65 -16.34 22.66
CA ALA A 17 25.42 -16.36 21.22
C ALA A 17 24.17 -15.51 20.97
N THR A 18 24.36 -14.28 20.51
CA THR A 18 23.27 -13.49 19.92
C THR A 18 22.86 -14.21 18.64
N LEU A 19 21.84 -15.07 18.73
CA LEU A 19 21.17 -15.58 17.55
C LEU A 19 20.67 -14.36 16.75
N PRO A 20 20.87 -14.31 15.43
CA PRO A 20 20.27 -13.26 14.62
C PRO A 20 18.76 -13.32 14.85
N ALA A 21 18.18 -12.21 15.30
CA ALA A 21 16.74 -12.10 15.42
C ALA A 21 16.14 -12.33 14.02
N THR A 22 15.29 -13.33 13.89
CA THR A 22 14.49 -13.49 12.67
C THR A 22 13.62 -12.24 12.54
N PRO A 23 13.63 -11.53 11.40
CA PRO A 23 12.74 -10.40 11.21
C PRO A 23 11.29 -10.87 11.45
N ALA A 24 10.54 -10.06 12.19
CA ALA A 24 9.14 -10.36 12.45
C ALA A 24 8.35 -10.32 11.14
N ASP A 25 7.31 -11.14 11.01
CA ASP A 25 6.41 -11.06 9.87
C ASP A 25 5.57 -9.78 9.94
N ALA A 26 5.45 -9.06 8.83
CA ALA A 26 4.54 -7.93 8.75
C ALA A 26 3.09 -8.44 8.75
N SER A 27 2.32 -8.05 9.76
CA SER A 27 0.92 -8.45 9.92
C SER A 27 -0.06 -7.40 9.37
N PRO A 28 -1.29 -7.79 8.98
CA PRO A 28 -2.36 -6.84 8.69
C PRO A 28 -2.56 -5.81 9.79
N ARG A 29 -2.71 -4.53 9.41
CA ARG A 29 -3.14 -3.46 10.31
C ARG A 29 -4.57 -3.08 9.96
N PHE A 30 -5.50 -3.39 10.85
CA PHE A 30 -6.91 -3.05 10.66
C PHE A 30 -7.22 -1.62 11.07
N TYR A 31 -8.12 -1.00 10.33
CA TYR A 31 -8.67 0.32 10.59
C TYR A 31 -10.19 0.27 10.55
N ALA A 32 -10.84 1.42 10.74
CA ALA A 32 -12.28 1.51 10.56
C ALA A 32 -12.68 0.99 9.17
N ARG A 33 -13.72 0.17 9.13
CA ARG A 33 -14.27 -0.35 7.88
C ARG A 33 -14.95 0.78 7.10
N ALA A 34 -14.57 0.93 5.83
CA ALA A 34 -15.11 1.96 4.96
C ALA A 34 -15.69 1.33 3.68
N ARG A 35 -16.99 1.52 3.45
CA ARG A 35 -17.64 1.10 2.20
C ARG A 35 -17.19 1.98 1.04
N LEU A 36 -16.81 1.36 -0.06
CA LEU A 36 -16.45 2.09 -1.27
C LEU A 36 -17.72 2.50 -2.01
N VAL A 37 -17.88 3.80 -2.25
CA VAL A 37 -19.05 4.39 -2.90
C VAL A 37 -18.62 5.26 -4.08
N ASP A 38 -19.49 5.41 -5.07
CA ASP A 38 -19.29 6.36 -6.17
C ASP A 38 -19.44 7.82 -5.69
N PRO A 39 -19.17 8.84 -6.54
CA PRO A 39 -19.32 10.25 -6.18
C PRO A 39 -20.75 10.67 -5.79
N ALA A 40 -21.77 9.92 -6.23
CA ALA A 40 -23.16 10.12 -5.83
C ALA A 40 -23.52 9.43 -4.50
N GLY A 41 -22.55 8.76 -3.86
CA GLY A 41 -22.73 8.04 -2.61
C GLY A 41 -23.37 6.66 -2.74
N ARG A 42 -23.54 6.15 -3.97
CA ARG A 42 -24.08 4.80 -4.21
C ARG A 42 -22.98 3.76 -4.00
N PRO A 43 -23.28 2.62 -3.38
CA PRO A 43 -22.31 1.54 -3.23
C PRO A 43 -21.70 1.11 -4.57
N LEU A 44 -20.37 1.03 -4.62
CA LEU A 44 -19.71 0.36 -5.74
C LEU A 44 -20.00 -1.12 -5.67
N ARG A 45 -20.31 -1.68 -6.84
CA ARG A 45 -20.50 -3.12 -7.04
C ARG A 45 -19.25 -3.71 -7.68
N ALA A 46 -18.70 -4.78 -7.12
CA ALA A 46 -17.47 -5.41 -7.60
C ALA A 46 -17.60 -5.79 -9.09
N ARG A 47 -18.73 -6.40 -9.49
CA ARG A 47 -18.97 -6.79 -10.89
C ARG A 47 -19.08 -5.63 -11.87
N ALA A 48 -19.39 -4.43 -11.37
CA ALA A 48 -19.58 -3.25 -12.19
C ALA A 48 -18.32 -2.38 -12.28
N LEU A 49 -17.25 -2.72 -11.54
CA LEU A 49 -16.00 -1.97 -11.55
C LEU A 49 -15.28 -2.19 -12.89
N PRO A 50 -15.11 -1.15 -13.73
CA PRO A 50 -14.48 -1.31 -15.04
C PRO A 50 -13.03 -1.77 -14.95
N ALA A 51 -12.67 -2.74 -15.79
CA ALA A 51 -11.29 -3.21 -15.88
C ALA A 51 -10.35 -2.15 -16.48
N ASN A 52 -9.07 -2.18 -16.08
CA ASN A 52 -8.00 -1.34 -16.63
C ASN A 52 -8.31 0.16 -16.57
N ARG A 53 -8.91 0.60 -15.46
CA ARG A 53 -9.17 2.00 -15.15
C ARG A 53 -8.48 2.38 -13.84
N ASN A 54 -7.99 3.62 -13.78
CA ASN A 54 -7.40 4.17 -12.57
C ASN A 54 -8.51 4.80 -11.73
N PHE A 55 -8.90 4.15 -10.64
CA PHE A 55 -9.72 4.78 -9.61
C PHE A 55 -8.88 5.21 -8.42
N ILE A 56 -9.33 6.25 -7.73
CA ILE A 56 -8.69 6.79 -6.53
C ILE A 56 -9.72 6.98 -5.42
N PHE A 57 -9.28 6.68 -4.20
CA PHE A 57 -10.03 6.90 -2.96
C PHE A 57 -9.03 7.22 -1.84
N HIS A 58 -9.52 7.51 -0.62
CA HIS A 58 -8.66 7.86 0.50
C HIS A 58 -8.93 6.93 1.68
N TYR A 59 -7.85 6.35 2.23
CA TYR A 59 -7.90 5.37 3.30
C TYR A 59 -6.51 5.15 3.90
N PRO A 60 -6.37 4.86 5.21
CA PRO A 60 -7.39 4.94 6.25
C PRO A 60 -7.62 6.38 6.73
N PHE A 61 -6.87 7.34 6.21
CA PHE A 61 -6.97 8.75 6.54
C PHE A 61 -7.43 9.57 5.33
N ALA A 62 -8.07 10.71 5.60
CA ALA A 62 -8.55 11.62 4.57
C ALA A 62 -7.43 12.03 3.59
N GLY A 63 -6.20 12.19 4.09
CA GLY A 63 -5.04 12.62 3.32
C GLY A 63 -4.24 11.53 2.61
N THR A 64 -4.58 10.23 2.76
CA THR A 64 -3.78 9.13 2.22
C THR A 64 -4.45 8.52 0.96
N PRO A 65 -4.03 8.92 -0.25
CA PRO A 65 -4.64 8.42 -1.48
C PRO A 65 -4.30 6.95 -1.73
N CYS A 66 -5.26 6.23 -2.30
CA CYS A 66 -5.19 4.81 -2.62
C CYS A 66 -5.70 4.57 -4.05
N PHE A 67 -5.07 3.67 -4.78
CA PHE A 67 -5.60 3.17 -6.05
C PHE A 67 -6.60 2.04 -5.78
N LEU A 68 -7.69 2.02 -6.55
CA LEU A 68 -8.57 0.86 -6.71
C LEU A 68 -8.51 0.43 -8.19
N LEU A 69 -8.22 -0.84 -8.44
CA LEU A 69 -8.04 -1.36 -9.79
C LEU A 69 -8.80 -2.67 -9.96
N ASN A 70 -9.54 -2.82 -11.06
CA ASN A 70 -9.91 -4.12 -11.60
C ASN A 70 -8.92 -4.45 -12.73
N LEU A 71 -8.13 -5.51 -12.56
CA LEU A 71 -7.10 -5.91 -13.53
C LEU A 71 -7.67 -6.62 -14.77
N GLY A 72 -8.97 -6.98 -14.74
CA GLY A 72 -9.63 -7.71 -15.82
C GLY A 72 -9.22 -9.19 -15.94
N LYS A 73 -8.35 -9.65 -15.05
CA LYS A 73 -7.90 -11.04 -14.93
C LYS A 73 -7.60 -11.35 -13.46
N PRO A 74 -7.68 -12.62 -13.04
CA PRO A 74 -7.31 -13.02 -11.68
C PRO A 74 -5.86 -12.64 -11.36
N THR A 75 -5.63 -12.24 -10.11
CA THR A 75 -4.28 -12.07 -9.55
C THR A 75 -3.66 -13.43 -9.24
N LYS A 76 -2.41 -13.45 -8.78
CA LYS A 76 -1.95 -14.62 -8.02
C LYS A 76 -2.81 -14.79 -6.76
N PRO A 77 -3.11 -16.04 -6.36
CA PRO A 77 -3.89 -16.30 -5.14
C PRO A 77 -3.15 -15.86 -3.88
N PHE A 78 -1.81 -15.88 -3.92
CA PHE A 78 -0.96 -15.29 -2.89
C PHE A 78 0.40 -14.87 -3.46
N ALA A 79 1.09 -13.98 -2.75
CA ALA A 79 2.48 -13.62 -3.05
C ALA A 79 3.27 -13.42 -1.75
N GLN A 80 4.42 -14.06 -1.65
CA GLN A 80 5.37 -13.87 -0.55
C GLN A 80 6.24 -12.63 -0.84
N LEU A 81 6.19 -11.66 0.05
CA LEU A 81 6.77 -10.33 -0.11
C LEU A 81 7.60 -9.93 1.10
N LYS A 82 8.36 -8.84 0.96
CA LYS A 82 9.18 -8.27 2.03
C LYS A 82 9.03 -6.75 2.09
N THR A 83 8.98 -6.21 3.30
CA THR A 83 9.10 -4.76 3.53
C THR A 83 10.56 -4.32 3.39
N ALA A 84 10.81 -3.02 3.39
CA ALA A 84 12.15 -2.44 3.35
C ALA A 84 12.97 -2.78 4.61
N ASN A 85 12.30 -3.15 5.71
CA ASN A 85 12.92 -3.61 6.95
C ASN A 85 13.09 -5.15 7.00
N GLU A 86 12.95 -5.81 5.84
CA GLU A 86 13.09 -7.26 5.66
C GLU A 86 12.02 -8.12 6.35
N GLU A 87 10.94 -7.52 6.84
CA GLU A 87 9.78 -8.24 7.39
C GLU A 87 9.05 -8.97 6.27
N THR A 88 8.86 -10.27 6.41
CA THR A 88 8.14 -11.12 5.44
C THR A 88 6.64 -11.04 5.63
N TYR A 89 5.87 -11.17 4.54
CA TYR A 89 4.41 -11.28 4.61
C TYR A 89 3.83 -11.94 3.37
N GLU A 90 2.64 -12.53 3.53
CA GLU A 90 1.87 -13.09 2.43
C GLU A 90 0.73 -12.15 2.05
N TRP A 91 0.74 -11.66 0.80
CA TRP A 91 -0.37 -10.90 0.25
C TRP A 91 -1.47 -11.85 -0.25
N PRO A 92 -2.76 -11.67 0.12
CA PRO A 92 -3.82 -12.68 -0.03
C PRO A 92 -4.53 -12.70 -1.40
N GLY A 93 -4.03 -12.00 -2.42
CA GLY A 93 -4.70 -11.93 -3.72
C GLY A 93 -5.74 -10.81 -3.85
N GLY A 94 -6.35 -10.72 -5.03
CA GLY A 94 -7.46 -9.82 -5.34
C GLY A 94 -8.81 -10.37 -4.87
N VAL A 95 -9.75 -9.44 -4.65
CA VAL A 95 -11.13 -9.73 -4.25
C VAL A 95 -12.08 -9.69 -5.46
N GLY A 96 -13.37 -9.92 -5.20
CA GLY A 96 -14.38 -10.06 -6.24
C GLY A 96 -14.49 -11.51 -6.72
N ALA A 97 -15.58 -11.83 -7.42
CA ALA A 97 -15.80 -13.18 -7.97
C ALA A 97 -14.67 -13.65 -8.91
N GLU A 98 -14.02 -12.71 -9.59
CA GLU A 98 -12.93 -12.98 -10.55
C GLU A 98 -11.52 -12.84 -9.93
N HIS A 99 -11.41 -12.56 -8.62
CA HIS A 99 -10.14 -12.30 -7.93
C HIS A 99 -9.25 -11.26 -8.64
N SER A 100 -9.87 -10.27 -9.28
CA SER A 100 -9.20 -9.30 -10.16
C SER A 100 -9.14 -7.89 -9.57
N ILE A 101 -9.80 -7.66 -8.42
CA ILE A 101 -9.92 -6.34 -7.82
C ILE A 101 -8.88 -6.19 -6.71
N VAL A 102 -8.05 -5.17 -6.82
CA VAL A 102 -6.95 -4.88 -5.89
C VAL A 102 -6.95 -3.41 -5.51
N ALA A 103 -6.40 -3.12 -4.33
CA ALA A 103 -6.14 -1.76 -3.91
C ALA A 103 -4.78 -1.63 -3.22
N TYR A 104 -4.13 -0.49 -3.44
CA TYR A 104 -2.80 -0.18 -2.92
C TYR A 104 -2.73 1.29 -2.53
N SER A 105 -1.85 1.63 -1.60
CA SER A 105 -1.49 3.04 -1.39
C SER A 105 -1.01 3.64 -2.71
N ALA A 106 -1.51 4.83 -3.04
CA ALA A 106 -1.07 5.59 -4.21
C ALA A 106 0.19 6.43 -3.90
N ILE A 107 0.85 6.19 -2.77
CA ILE A 107 2.09 6.85 -2.36
C ILE A 107 3.25 5.94 -2.75
N CYS A 108 4.10 6.41 -3.67
CA CYS A 108 5.27 5.67 -4.13
C CYS A 108 6.18 5.29 -2.96
N ALA A 109 6.58 4.02 -2.88
CA ALA A 109 7.43 3.50 -1.82
C ALA A 109 8.89 4.02 -1.85
N HIS A 110 9.28 4.77 -2.88
CA HIS A 110 10.62 5.36 -2.97
C HIS A 110 10.72 6.76 -2.32
N ARG A 111 10.15 7.79 -2.98
CA ARG A 111 10.24 9.20 -2.55
C ARG A 111 8.89 9.82 -2.22
N LEU A 112 7.89 8.98 -1.93
CA LEU A 112 6.55 9.40 -1.52
C LEU A 112 5.80 10.23 -2.57
N THR A 113 6.16 10.14 -3.86
CA THR A 113 5.36 10.70 -4.96
C THR A 113 3.94 10.17 -4.88
N TYR A 114 2.95 11.05 -4.99
CA TYR A 114 1.53 10.72 -4.87
C TYR A 114 0.68 11.57 -5.83
N PRO A 115 -0.55 11.13 -6.17
CA PRO A 115 -1.50 11.97 -6.91
C PRO A 115 -1.94 13.17 -6.09
N THR A 116 -1.97 14.34 -6.71
CA THR A 116 -2.63 15.56 -6.20
C THR A 116 -3.81 15.93 -7.09
N ARG A 117 -4.56 16.99 -6.74
CA ARG A 117 -5.62 17.53 -7.62
C ARG A 117 -5.08 18.12 -8.92
N GLU A 118 -3.84 18.61 -8.92
CA GLU A 118 -3.23 19.24 -10.09
C GLU A 118 -2.52 18.22 -10.98
N ILE A 119 -1.73 17.34 -10.37
CA ILE A 119 -0.86 16.44 -11.13
C ILE A 119 -0.65 15.10 -10.42
N SER A 120 -0.54 14.05 -11.23
CA SER A 120 -0.14 12.72 -10.81
C SER A 120 0.98 12.18 -11.67
N PHE A 121 2.09 11.82 -11.02
CA PHE A 121 3.22 11.13 -11.64
C PHE A 121 3.18 9.62 -11.46
N ILE A 122 2.23 9.10 -10.67
CA ILE A 122 2.09 7.68 -10.39
C ILE A 122 0.69 7.22 -10.75
N SER A 123 0.57 6.14 -11.52
CA SER A 123 -0.73 5.49 -11.80
C SER A 123 -0.52 4.14 -12.49
N TYR A 124 -1.60 3.38 -12.60
CA TYR A 124 -1.66 2.18 -13.42
C TYR A 124 -1.48 2.50 -14.92
N ARG A 125 -0.73 1.65 -15.61
CA ARG A 125 -0.40 1.69 -17.03
C ARG A 125 -0.76 0.35 -17.65
N GLY A 126 -1.80 0.33 -18.48
CA GLY A 126 -2.25 -0.91 -19.15
C GLY A 126 -1.32 -1.38 -20.26
N GLU A 127 -0.53 -0.48 -20.84
CA GLU A 127 0.33 -0.72 -22.00
C GLU A 127 1.81 -0.50 -21.65
N LYS A 128 2.69 -1.09 -22.48
CA LYS A 128 4.12 -0.79 -22.46
C LYS A 128 4.36 0.63 -23.00
N SER A 129 5.51 1.20 -22.67
CA SER A 129 5.93 2.49 -23.17
C SER A 129 7.44 2.49 -23.45
N ALA A 130 7.96 3.58 -24.01
CA ALA A 130 9.41 3.75 -24.14
C ALA A 130 10.11 3.75 -22.76
N GLY A 131 9.45 4.25 -21.71
CA GLY A 131 9.96 4.27 -20.33
C GLY A 131 9.65 3.02 -19.49
N SER A 132 8.89 2.05 -20.03
CA SER A 132 8.52 0.81 -19.36
C SER A 132 8.36 -0.36 -20.34
N ARG A 133 9.20 -1.38 -20.18
CA ARG A 133 9.02 -2.67 -20.89
C ARG A 133 7.85 -3.50 -20.37
N PHE A 134 7.26 -3.12 -19.23
CA PHE A 134 6.17 -3.83 -18.58
C PHE A 134 4.82 -3.16 -18.91
N ALA A 135 3.79 -3.99 -19.07
CA ALA A 135 2.41 -3.56 -19.19
C ALA A 135 1.63 -4.01 -17.95
N GLN A 136 0.49 -3.38 -17.70
CA GLN A 136 -0.37 -3.67 -16.56
C GLN A 136 0.35 -3.47 -15.22
N VAL A 137 1.13 -2.39 -15.11
CA VAL A 137 1.93 -2.04 -13.93
C VAL A 137 1.47 -0.71 -13.33
N ILE A 138 1.69 -0.52 -12.03
CA ILE A 138 1.67 0.81 -11.43
C ILE A 138 3.05 1.41 -11.66
N HIS A 139 3.14 2.55 -12.35
CA HIS A 139 4.40 3.20 -12.69
C HIS A 139 4.46 4.60 -12.09
N CYS A 140 5.52 4.86 -11.31
CA CYS A 140 5.88 6.19 -10.83
C CYS A 140 6.92 6.82 -11.76
N CYS A 141 6.53 7.86 -12.49
CA CYS A 141 7.41 8.57 -13.43
C CYS A 141 8.38 9.55 -12.76
N SER A 142 8.31 9.77 -11.44
CA SER A 142 9.31 10.60 -10.77
C SER A 142 10.70 9.99 -10.83
N GLU A 143 10.81 8.67 -10.59
CA GLU A 143 12.08 7.95 -10.60
C GLU A 143 11.95 6.51 -11.14
N HIS A 144 10.94 6.29 -11.98
CA HIS A 144 10.70 5.05 -12.74
C HIS A 144 10.54 3.76 -11.91
N SER A 145 10.09 3.86 -10.66
CA SER A 145 9.65 2.67 -9.91
C SER A 145 8.38 2.06 -10.51
N GLN A 146 8.39 0.76 -10.71
CA GLN A 146 7.31 0.01 -11.37
C GLN A 146 6.92 -1.18 -10.51
N TYR A 147 5.61 -1.34 -10.29
CA TYR A 147 5.04 -2.33 -9.38
C TYR A 147 4.05 -3.23 -10.11
N ASP A 148 4.05 -4.52 -9.79
CA ASP A 148 3.11 -5.50 -10.34
C ASP A 148 1.85 -5.62 -9.48
N PRO A 149 0.73 -5.00 -9.86
CA PRO A 149 -0.49 -5.06 -9.06
C PRO A 149 -1.13 -6.45 -9.02
N ALA A 150 -0.75 -7.38 -9.89
CA ALA A 150 -1.25 -8.76 -9.88
C ALA A 150 -0.53 -9.67 -8.89
N GLU A 151 0.58 -9.19 -8.30
CA GLU A 151 1.42 -9.92 -7.35
C GLU A 151 1.76 -9.04 -6.13
N GLY A 152 0.74 -8.43 -5.53
CA GLY A 152 0.88 -7.65 -4.29
C GLY A 152 1.74 -6.38 -4.43
N ALA A 153 1.73 -5.76 -5.62
CA ALA A 153 2.54 -4.59 -5.95
C ALA A 153 4.05 -4.78 -5.74
N LYS A 154 4.57 -6.00 -5.92
CA LYS A 154 6.01 -6.25 -5.90
C LYS A 154 6.75 -5.32 -6.87
N VAL A 155 7.95 -4.91 -6.48
CA VAL A 155 8.80 -4.05 -7.32
C VAL A 155 9.35 -4.86 -8.49
N LEU A 156 9.07 -4.41 -9.72
CA LEU A 156 9.60 -5.00 -10.95
C LEU A 156 10.85 -4.26 -11.46
N ALA A 157 10.91 -2.95 -11.24
CA ALA A 157 12.00 -2.10 -11.68
C ALA A 157 12.02 -0.77 -10.90
N GLY A 158 13.14 -0.07 -11.00
CA GLY A 158 13.38 1.23 -10.37
C GLY A 158 13.85 1.12 -8.91
N PRO A 159 13.99 2.27 -8.23
CA PRO A 159 14.67 2.37 -6.93
C PRO A 159 13.82 2.08 -5.70
N ALA A 160 12.52 1.78 -5.83
CA ALA A 160 11.67 1.50 -4.68
C ALA A 160 12.19 0.30 -3.88
N PRO A 161 12.40 0.43 -2.56
CA PRO A 161 13.00 -0.63 -1.74
C PRO A 161 12.01 -1.72 -1.32
N GLN A 162 10.71 -1.49 -1.53
CA GLN A 162 9.65 -2.37 -1.08
C GLN A 162 8.39 -2.25 -1.97
N PRO A 163 7.49 -3.24 -1.94
CA PRO A 163 6.17 -3.15 -2.56
C PRO A 163 5.34 -1.95 -2.05
N LEU A 164 4.34 -1.53 -2.81
CA LEU A 164 3.33 -0.60 -2.27
C LEU A 164 2.52 -1.31 -1.18
N ALA A 165 2.23 -0.59 -0.09
CA ALA A 165 1.34 -1.12 0.94
C ALA A 165 -0.04 -1.45 0.31
N ALA A 166 -0.49 -2.70 0.50
CA ALA A 166 -1.80 -3.12 0.05
C ALA A 166 -2.88 -2.48 0.92
N ILE A 167 -3.99 -2.10 0.32
CA ILE A 167 -5.23 -1.83 1.05
C ILE A 167 -6.04 -3.11 1.01
N LEU A 168 -6.26 -3.69 2.18
CA LEU A 168 -7.04 -4.90 2.33
C LEU A 168 -8.50 -4.57 2.02
N LEU A 169 -9.04 -5.29 1.04
CA LEU A 169 -10.42 -5.18 0.61
C LEU A 169 -11.22 -6.37 1.12
N GLU A 170 -12.49 -6.13 1.41
CA GLU A 170 -13.51 -7.17 1.53
C GLU A 170 -14.50 -7.03 0.36
N HIS A 171 -14.93 -8.18 -0.16
CA HIS A 171 -16.06 -8.27 -1.07
C HIS A 171 -17.21 -8.95 -0.35
N ASP A 172 -18.35 -8.26 -0.31
CA ASP A 172 -19.60 -8.79 0.23
C ASP A 172 -20.39 -9.47 -0.88
N HIS A 173 -20.52 -10.79 -0.82
CA HIS A 173 -21.18 -11.57 -1.86
C HIS A 173 -22.70 -11.35 -1.94
N GLU A 174 -23.36 -10.94 -0.86
CA GLU A 174 -24.81 -10.77 -0.82
C GLU A 174 -25.24 -9.51 -1.58
N ASN A 175 -24.52 -8.41 -1.38
CA ASN A 175 -24.83 -7.12 -2.01
C ASN A 175 -23.81 -6.67 -3.07
N ASP A 176 -22.79 -7.49 -3.34
CA ASP A 176 -21.70 -7.24 -4.27
C ASP A 176 -20.85 -6.01 -3.92
N GLY A 177 -20.87 -5.58 -2.66
CA GLY A 177 -20.21 -4.37 -2.19
C GLY A 177 -18.71 -4.56 -1.93
N LEU A 178 -17.95 -3.47 -2.09
CA LEU A 178 -16.52 -3.41 -1.74
C LEU A 178 -16.29 -2.56 -0.49
N TYR A 179 -15.37 -3.01 0.36
CA TYR A 179 -15.00 -2.30 1.59
C TYR A 179 -13.48 -2.31 1.77
N ALA A 180 -12.92 -1.20 2.26
CA ALA A 180 -11.55 -1.15 2.76
C ALA A 180 -11.55 -1.38 4.27
N VAL A 181 -10.67 -2.25 4.75
CA VAL A 181 -10.64 -2.70 6.16
C VAL A 181 -9.28 -2.61 6.83
N GLY A 182 -8.20 -2.50 6.06
CA GLY A 182 -6.87 -2.49 6.63
C GLY A 182 -5.77 -2.21 5.61
N THR A 183 -4.54 -2.24 6.09
CA THR A 183 -3.33 -2.21 5.28
C THR A 183 -2.48 -3.46 5.54
N LEU A 184 -1.63 -3.81 4.57
CA LEU A 184 -0.64 -4.87 4.71
C LEU A 184 0.66 -4.48 3.96
N GLY A 185 1.80 -4.80 4.56
CA GLY A 185 3.13 -4.46 4.05
C GLY A 185 3.67 -3.15 4.63
N GLY A 186 4.67 -2.57 3.95
CA GLY A 186 5.41 -1.39 4.43
C GLY A 186 4.61 -0.09 4.36
N GLU A 187 3.83 0.21 5.40
CA GLU A 187 3.07 1.45 5.52
C GLU A 187 3.98 2.68 5.67
N LEU A 188 3.79 3.69 4.80
CA LEU A 188 4.60 4.92 4.77
C LEU A 188 3.84 6.17 5.23
N PHE A 189 2.64 6.02 5.82
CA PHE A 189 1.76 7.16 6.13
C PHE A 189 2.38 8.16 7.12
N ASN A 190 3.09 7.67 8.15
CA ASN A 190 3.76 8.56 9.11
C ASN A 190 4.84 9.42 8.43
N GLU A 191 5.66 8.80 7.58
CA GLU A 191 6.69 9.53 6.82
C GLU A 191 6.05 10.50 5.83
N PHE A 192 5.01 10.07 5.14
CA PHE A 192 4.24 10.88 4.20
C PHE A 192 3.67 12.13 4.86
N PHE A 193 2.99 11.98 6.00
CA PHE A 193 2.45 13.11 6.75
C PHE A 193 3.53 14.05 7.26
N ARG A 194 4.67 13.53 7.72
CA ARG A 194 5.80 14.37 8.15
C ARG A 194 6.39 15.16 6.98
N LYS A 195 6.57 14.52 5.83
CA LYS A 195 7.18 15.14 4.64
C LYS A 195 6.31 16.22 4.03
N TYR A 196 4.99 15.99 3.99
CA TYR A 196 4.04 16.87 3.30
C TYR A 196 3.10 17.62 4.25
N GLU A 197 3.46 17.76 5.53
CA GLU A 197 2.61 18.32 6.60
C GLU A 197 1.90 19.60 6.17
N PHE A 198 2.66 20.62 5.75
CA PHE A 198 2.11 21.91 5.34
C PHE A 198 1.17 21.79 4.14
N ARG A 199 1.55 21.03 3.12
CA ARG A 199 0.74 20.86 1.91
C ARG A 199 -0.57 20.15 2.22
N LEU A 200 -0.52 19.06 2.99
CA LEU A 200 -1.69 18.30 3.38
C LEU A 200 -2.60 19.10 4.34
N ALA A 201 -2.04 19.95 5.19
CA ALA A 201 -2.85 20.87 5.99
C ALA A 201 -3.65 21.83 5.10
N LEU A 202 -3.06 22.37 4.03
CA LEU A 202 -3.80 23.22 3.09
C LEU A 202 -4.86 22.43 2.31
N ASP A 203 -4.50 21.28 1.76
CA ASP A 203 -5.39 20.49 0.89
C ASP A 203 -6.58 19.87 1.65
N TYR A 204 -6.44 19.62 2.96
CA TYR A 204 -7.44 18.94 3.79
C TYR A 204 -7.91 19.79 4.99
N GLY A 205 -7.77 21.12 4.92
CA GLY A 205 -8.31 22.05 5.92
C GLY A 205 -7.76 21.82 7.34
N GLY A 206 -6.49 21.44 7.46
CA GLY A 206 -5.81 21.16 8.73
C GLY A 206 -6.04 19.74 9.28
N HIS A 207 -6.86 18.92 8.60
CA HIS A 207 -7.28 17.62 9.09
C HIS A 207 -6.93 16.42 8.19
N PRO A 208 -5.70 16.32 7.63
CA PRO A 208 -5.34 15.23 6.71
C PRO A 208 -5.27 13.85 7.39
N LYS A 209 -5.16 13.81 8.72
CA LYS A 209 -5.09 12.58 9.52
C LYS A 209 -6.46 12.13 10.07
N THR A 210 -7.55 12.80 9.70
CA THR A 210 -8.90 12.34 10.08
C THR A 210 -9.13 10.94 9.53
N THR A 211 -9.60 10.04 10.37
CA THR A 211 -9.93 8.66 10.01
C THR A 211 -11.11 8.63 9.06
N VAL A 212 -11.02 7.78 8.04
CA VAL A 212 -12.11 7.51 7.11
C VAL A 212 -12.97 6.41 7.71
N GLU A 213 -14.23 6.73 8.02
CA GLU A 213 -15.16 5.84 8.71
C GLU A 213 -16.46 5.69 7.91
N GLY A 214 -16.99 4.47 7.85
CA GLY A 214 -18.28 4.16 7.23
C GLY A 214 -18.25 4.13 5.70
N ARG A 215 -17.78 5.20 5.03
CA ARG A 215 -17.68 5.27 3.56
C ARG A 215 -16.45 6.02 3.06
N SER A 216 -15.92 5.58 1.93
CA SER A 216 -14.92 6.31 1.14
C SER A 216 -15.42 6.51 -0.28
N ILE A 217 -15.34 7.75 -0.77
CA ILE A 217 -15.68 8.08 -2.15
C ILE A 217 -14.56 7.60 -3.06
N VAL A 218 -14.95 6.92 -4.13
CA VAL A 218 -14.10 6.47 -5.23
C VAL A 218 -14.46 7.26 -6.46
N SER A 219 -13.46 7.86 -7.11
CA SER A 219 -13.61 8.56 -8.39
C SER A 219 -12.59 8.05 -9.39
N GLU A 220 -12.81 8.28 -10.69
CA GLU A 220 -11.73 8.07 -11.65
C GLU A 220 -10.58 9.06 -11.38
N LEU A 221 -9.35 8.63 -11.64
CA LEU A 221 -8.17 9.48 -11.45
C LEU A 221 -8.20 10.71 -12.37
N THR A 222 -8.82 10.59 -13.55
CA THR A 222 -9.08 11.68 -14.50
C THR A 222 -10.02 12.75 -13.94
N GLU A 223 -10.94 12.38 -13.05
CA GLU A 223 -11.84 13.32 -12.37
C GLU A 223 -11.18 13.93 -11.12
N TYR A 224 -10.30 13.17 -10.46
CA TYR A 224 -9.59 13.63 -9.28
C TYR A 224 -8.44 14.60 -9.60
N CYS A 225 -7.69 14.33 -10.68
CA CYS A 225 -6.42 14.97 -11.00
C CYS A 225 -6.41 15.53 -12.43
N LYS A 226 -6.12 16.83 -12.58
CA LYS A 226 -6.14 17.54 -13.87
C LYS A 226 -5.14 16.99 -14.89
N GLN A 227 -3.92 16.66 -14.45
CA GLN A 227 -2.87 16.17 -15.33
C GLN A 227 -2.29 14.84 -14.87
N GLN A 228 -2.19 13.87 -15.77
CA GLN A 228 -1.52 12.59 -15.51
C GLN A 228 -0.27 12.48 -16.39
N VAL A 229 0.90 12.39 -15.74
CA VAL A 229 2.18 12.27 -16.43
C VAL A 229 2.38 10.81 -16.85
N LYS A 230 2.72 10.63 -18.14
CA LYS A 230 3.06 9.32 -18.70
C LYS A 230 4.52 9.33 -19.15
N CYS A 231 5.21 8.29 -18.71
CA CYS A 231 6.48 7.78 -19.17
C CYS A 231 6.23 6.30 -19.51
#